data_AF-A0A8T3RDU2-F1
#
_entry.id   AF-A0A8T3RDU2-F1
#
_cell.length_a   1.000
_cell.length_b   1.000
_cell.length_c   1.000
_cell.angle_alpha   90.00
_cell.angle_beta   90.00
_cell.angle_gamma   90.00
#
_symmetry.space_group_name_H-M   'P 1'
#
loop_
_entity.id
_entity.type
_entity.pdbx_description
1 polymer ?
#
loop_
_entity_poly.entity_id
_entity_poly.type
_entity_poly.pdbx_seq_one_letter_code
_entity_poly.pdbx_strand_id
1 'polypeptide(L)'
;GIAGFSAGASVALVAAADPLIVRSLAFVSSFGGYADAGTLLIDVATRTQEIDGRTRPWAAEPYVRRDIAALLIGTIEPSAERDLLAGLLTPTIASDDPPRGPDPAGLARLATADVRVAYELLSAASRQDAQAALARLSDDVRDSLAAVSPVTVAHDLVTRVFLMHGESDRSIPVSHVHLVADALPAGVLARLTVFDLFQHVQPGKDGITVEQIPDLWQLYLYLHDLVALTTE
;
A
#
# COMPACT_ATOMS: atom_id res chain seq x y z
N GLY A 1 13.44 18.02 -5.04
CA GLY A 1 12.95 16.82 -4.32
C GLY A 1 11.88 16.14 -5.14
N ILE A 2 11.41 14.98 -4.69
CA ILE A 2 10.24 14.28 -5.25
C ILE A 2 9.18 14.20 -4.15
N ALA A 3 7.91 14.38 -4.51
CA ALA A 3 6.79 14.15 -3.62
C ALA A 3 5.74 13.28 -4.31
N GLY A 4 5.19 12.33 -3.58
CA GLY A 4 4.14 11.45 -4.07
C GLY A 4 3.01 11.28 -3.05
N PHE A 5 1.83 10.95 -3.57
CA PHE A 5 0.60 10.78 -2.81
C PHE A 5 -0.04 9.44 -3.17
N SER A 6 -0.67 8.76 -2.21
CA SER A 6 -1.30 7.46 -2.43
C SER A 6 -0.31 6.44 -3.01
N ALA A 7 -0.70 5.61 -3.98
CA ALA A 7 0.20 4.73 -4.71
C ALA A 7 1.40 5.47 -5.35
N GLY A 8 1.23 6.73 -5.75
CA GLY A 8 2.30 7.58 -6.26
C GLY A 8 3.36 7.92 -5.21
N ALA A 9 3.02 7.85 -3.92
CA ALA A 9 3.98 8.02 -2.81
C ALA A 9 4.96 6.85 -2.73
N SER A 10 4.47 5.62 -2.91
CA SER A 10 5.30 4.42 -3.01
C SER A 10 6.20 4.46 -4.24
N VAL A 11 5.64 4.84 -5.41
CA VAL A 11 6.43 4.99 -6.64
C VAL A 11 7.49 6.10 -6.49
N ALA A 12 7.19 7.19 -5.79
CA ALA A 12 8.15 8.25 -5.49
C ALA A 12 9.34 7.74 -4.65
N LEU A 13 9.09 6.91 -3.63
CA LEU A 13 10.13 6.27 -2.84
C LEU A 13 10.98 5.31 -3.70
N VAL A 14 10.34 4.50 -4.55
CA VAL A 14 11.04 3.59 -5.46
C VAL A 14 11.93 4.37 -6.44
N ALA A 15 11.38 5.37 -7.12
CA ALA A 15 12.12 6.20 -8.06
C ALA A 15 13.28 6.94 -7.40
N ALA A 16 13.10 7.37 -6.15
CA ALA A 16 14.14 8.10 -5.43
C ALA A 16 15.38 7.27 -5.10
N ALA A 17 15.25 5.94 -5.06
CA ALA A 17 16.38 5.04 -4.87
C ALA A 17 17.21 4.82 -6.15
N ASP A 18 16.76 5.32 -7.31
CA ASP A 18 17.48 5.16 -8.58
C ASP A 18 18.88 5.79 -8.50
N PRO A 19 19.97 5.04 -8.75
CA PRO A 19 21.35 5.53 -8.69
C PRO A 19 21.63 6.78 -9.53
N LEU A 20 20.85 7.01 -10.60
CA LEU A 20 20.98 8.16 -11.48
C LEU A 20 20.54 9.47 -10.84
N ILE A 21 19.60 9.43 -9.88
CA ILE A 21 19.02 10.63 -9.27
C ILE A 21 19.15 10.69 -7.75
N VAL A 22 19.41 9.57 -7.06
CA VAL A 22 19.35 9.47 -5.59
C VAL A 22 20.23 10.53 -4.89
N ARG A 23 21.36 10.91 -5.48
CA ARG A 23 22.28 11.96 -4.96
C ARG A 23 21.95 13.38 -5.41
N SER A 24 21.00 13.54 -6.33
CA SER A 24 20.54 14.81 -6.88
C SER A 24 19.25 15.31 -6.20
N LEU A 25 18.66 14.49 -5.33
CA LEU A 25 17.44 14.83 -4.61
C LEU A 25 17.76 15.50 -3.28
N ALA A 26 17.20 16.69 -3.07
CA ALA A 26 17.24 17.37 -1.76
C ALA A 26 16.38 16.65 -0.70
N PHE A 27 15.27 16.04 -1.12
CA PHE A 27 14.35 15.29 -0.27
C PHE A 27 13.43 14.39 -1.11
N VAL A 28 12.80 13.44 -0.42
CA VAL A 28 11.67 12.63 -0.92
C VAL A 28 10.53 12.70 0.09
N SER A 29 9.32 12.90 -0.41
CA SER A 29 8.11 12.99 0.40
C SER A 29 7.11 11.92 -0.04
N SER A 30 6.60 11.17 0.93
CA SER A 30 5.56 10.16 0.74
C SER A 30 4.38 10.45 1.66
N PHE A 31 3.19 10.60 1.10
CA PHE A 31 1.95 10.72 1.86
C PHE A 31 0.94 9.64 1.47
N GLY A 32 0.57 8.78 2.42
CA GLY A 32 -0.48 7.80 2.22
C GLY A 32 -0.03 6.63 1.35
N GLY A 33 1.28 6.36 1.28
CA GLY A 33 1.86 5.31 0.46
C GLY A 33 1.83 3.93 1.14
N TYR A 34 1.85 2.87 0.33
CA TYR A 34 2.07 1.51 0.81
C TYR A 34 3.56 1.18 0.85
N ALA A 35 3.94 0.26 1.73
CA ALA A 35 5.33 -0.18 1.93
C ALA A 35 5.71 -1.35 1.02
N ASP A 36 4.79 -2.30 0.88
CA ASP A 36 4.98 -3.57 0.21
C ASP A 36 3.67 -3.96 -0.48
N ALA A 37 3.74 -4.20 -1.79
CA ALA A 37 2.57 -4.47 -2.62
C ALA A 37 1.91 -5.80 -2.25
N GLY A 38 2.71 -6.84 -1.92
CA GLY A 38 2.18 -8.13 -1.49
C GLY A 38 1.42 -8.04 -0.16
N THR A 39 1.97 -7.31 0.79
CA THR A 39 1.35 -7.00 2.08
C THR A 39 0.06 -6.21 1.88
N LEU A 40 0.05 -5.22 0.99
CA LEU A 40 -1.17 -4.48 0.67
C LEU A 40 -2.25 -5.41 0.09
N LEU A 41 -1.89 -6.35 -0.79
CA LEU A 41 -2.84 -7.34 -1.31
C LEU A 41 -3.44 -8.22 -0.19
N ILE A 42 -2.62 -8.64 0.76
CA ILE A 42 -3.08 -9.39 1.95
C ILE A 42 -4.02 -8.53 2.79
N ASP A 43 -3.64 -7.28 3.06
CA ASP A 43 -4.41 -6.34 3.89
C ASP A 43 -5.79 -6.07 3.27
N VAL A 44 -5.86 -5.86 1.95
CA VAL A 44 -7.10 -5.68 1.19
C VAL A 44 -7.96 -6.93 1.15
N ALA A 45 -7.36 -8.10 0.88
CA ALA A 45 -8.10 -9.36 0.81
C ALA A 45 -8.77 -9.70 2.14
N THR A 46 -8.03 -9.48 3.24
CA THR A 46 -8.42 -9.93 4.58
C THR A 46 -9.12 -8.84 5.39
N ARG A 47 -9.02 -7.59 4.95
CA ARG A 47 -9.48 -6.39 5.70
C ARG A 47 -8.85 -6.32 7.09
N THR A 48 -7.54 -6.57 7.11
CA THR A 48 -6.72 -6.51 8.31
C THR A 48 -5.44 -5.76 8.02
N GLN A 49 -4.77 -5.34 9.09
CA GLN A 49 -3.41 -4.83 9.04
C GLN A 49 -2.62 -5.40 10.21
N GLU A 50 -1.29 -5.37 10.12
CA GLU A 50 -0.40 -5.75 11.21
C GLU A 50 0.27 -4.53 11.83
N ILE A 51 0.09 -4.37 13.14
CA ILE A 51 0.73 -3.33 13.94
C ILE A 51 1.31 -4.01 15.18
N ASP A 52 2.62 -3.82 15.42
CA ASP A 52 3.36 -4.41 16.54
C ASP A 52 3.21 -5.95 16.64
N GLY A 53 3.24 -6.62 15.49
CA GLY A 53 3.09 -8.08 15.39
C GLY A 53 1.68 -8.58 15.73
N ARG A 54 0.68 -7.69 15.82
CA ARG A 54 -0.72 -8.05 16.06
C ARG A 54 -1.56 -7.72 14.84
N THR A 55 -2.34 -8.70 14.40
CA THR A 55 -3.39 -8.48 13.40
C THR A 55 -4.52 -7.67 14.01
N ARG A 56 -4.87 -6.56 13.37
CA ARG A 56 -6.00 -5.70 13.74
C ARG A 56 -6.97 -5.59 12.56
N PRO A 57 -8.30 -5.50 12.80
CA PRO A 57 -9.24 -5.18 11.75
C PRO A 57 -8.88 -3.85 11.09
N TRP A 58 -9.06 -3.78 9.77
CA TRP A 58 -8.90 -2.56 8.99
C TRP A 58 -10.10 -2.37 8.09
N ALA A 59 -10.81 -1.25 8.27
CA ALA A 59 -12.05 -0.96 7.58
C ALA A 59 -11.79 -0.37 6.19
N ALA A 60 -11.24 -1.16 5.26
CA ALA A 60 -11.00 -0.73 3.89
C ALA A 60 -12.26 -0.09 3.25
N GLU A 61 -12.09 0.98 2.48
CA GLU A 61 -13.20 1.50 1.67
C GLU A 61 -13.61 0.47 0.60
N PRO A 62 -14.90 0.31 0.29
CA PRO A 62 -15.37 -0.69 -0.67
C PRO A 62 -14.72 -0.55 -2.06
N TYR A 63 -14.43 0.68 -2.49
CA TYR A 63 -13.81 0.92 -3.79
C TYR A 63 -12.36 0.44 -3.85
N VAL A 64 -11.62 0.45 -2.74
CA VAL A 64 -10.21 0.05 -2.69
C VAL A 64 -10.05 -1.41 -3.10
N ARG A 65 -10.92 -2.27 -2.58
CA ARG A 65 -10.93 -3.71 -2.91
C ARG A 65 -11.17 -3.95 -4.39
N ARG A 66 -12.13 -3.20 -4.97
CA ARG A 66 -12.43 -3.27 -6.41
C ARG A 66 -11.25 -2.78 -7.25
N ASP A 67 -10.68 -1.64 -6.89
CA ASP A 67 -9.65 -0.99 -7.69
C ASP A 67 -8.33 -1.78 -7.63
N ILE A 68 -7.96 -2.31 -6.45
CA ILE A 68 -6.79 -3.20 -6.30
C ILE A 68 -6.99 -4.53 -7.04
N ALA A 69 -8.16 -5.14 -6.94
CA ALA A 69 -8.45 -6.35 -7.72
C ALA A 69 -8.40 -6.06 -9.23
N ALA A 70 -8.95 -4.94 -9.68
CA ALA A 70 -8.91 -4.52 -11.08
C ALA A 70 -7.47 -4.27 -11.57
N LEU A 71 -6.60 -3.67 -10.73
CA LEU A 71 -5.18 -3.50 -11.03
C LEU A 71 -4.48 -4.85 -11.20
N LEU A 72 -4.67 -5.79 -10.26
CA LEU A 72 -4.09 -7.13 -10.34
C LEU A 72 -4.58 -7.91 -11.56
N ILE A 73 -5.89 -7.90 -11.83
CA ILE A 73 -6.46 -8.53 -13.03
C ILE A 73 -5.92 -7.85 -14.30
N GLY A 74 -5.67 -6.55 -14.22
CA GLY A 74 -5.12 -5.71 -15.28
C GLY A 74 -3.74 -6.16 -15.76
N THR A 75 -2.91 -6.73 -14.87
CA THR A 75 -1.57 -7.22 -15.22
C THR A 75 -1.57 -8.56 -15.95
N ILE A 76 -2.71 -9.26 -15.97
CA ILE A 76 -2.87 -10.52 -16.71
C ILE A 76 -3.22 -10.18 -18.16
N GLU A 77 -2.57 -10.85 -19.11
CA GLU A 77 -2.87 -10.67 -20.54
C GLU A 77 -4.37 -10.90 -20.84
N PRO A 78 -4.99 -10.07 -21.70
CA PRO A 78 -6.39 -10.23 -22.08
C PRO A 78 -6.70 -11.66 -22.57
N SER A 79 -7.55 -12.37 -21.84
CA SER A 79 -7.87 -13.78 -22.08
C SER A 79 -9.20 -14.16 -21.44
N ALA A 80 -9.83 -15.25 -21.91
CA ALA A 80 -11.05 -15.78 -21.29
C ALA A 80 -10.84 -16.16 -19.81
N GLU A 81 -9.62 -16.54 -19.44
CA GLU A 81 -9.25 -16.84 -18.06
C GLU A 81 -9.18 -15.57 -17.18
N ARG A 82 -8.67 -14.46 -17.71
CA ARG A 82 -8.72 -13.15 -17.03
C ARG A 82 -10.16 -12.72 -16.76
N ASP A 83 -11.04 -12.85 -17.75
CA ASP A 83 -12.46 -12.50 -17.61
C ASP A 83 -13.16 -13.42 -16.60
N LEU A 84 -12.80 -14.71 -16.60
CA LEU A 84 -13.28 -15.67 -15.61
C LEU A 84 -12.84 -15.28 -14.19
N LEU A 85 -11.57 -14.94 -13.98
CA LEU A 85 -11.07 -14.48 -12.68
C LEU A 85 -11.85 -13.25 -12.19
N ALA A 86 -12.08 -12.27 -13.06
CA ALA A 86 -12.86 -11.08 -12.72
C ALA A 86 -14.29 -11.43 -12.29
N GLY A 87 -14.94 -12.35 -13.02
CA GLY A 87 -16.26 -12.86 -12.67
C GLY A 87 -16.29 -13.59 -11.32
N LEU A 88 -15.27 -14.41 -11.03
CA LEU A 88 -15.15 -15.15 -9.77
C LEU A 88 -14.91 -14.23 -8.56
N LEU A 89 -14.19 -13.12 -8.75
CA LEU A 89 -13.91 -12.16 -7.68
C LEU A 89 -15.06 -11.17 -7.43
N THR A 90 -15.96 -10.98 -8.40
CA THR A 90 -17.07 -10.01 -8.29
C THR A 90 -17.92 -10.19 -7.02
N PRO A 91 -18.38 -11.40 -6.64
CA PRO A 91 -19.16 -11.59 -5.42
C PRO A 91 -18.33 -11.28 -4.16
N THR A 92 -17.07 -11.70 -4.13
CA THR A 92 -16.16 -11.44 -3.00
C THR A 92 -15.98 -9.95 -2.80
N ILE A 93 -15.69 -9.19 -3.87
CA ILE A 93 -15.45 -7.74 -3.83
C ILE A 93 -16.70 -6.97 -3.41
N ALA A 94 -17.88 -7.37 -3.90
CA ALA A 94 -19.14 -6.68 -3.59
C ALA A 94 -19.67 -6.94 -2.18
N SER A 95 -19.20 -8.00 -1.51
CA SER A 95 -19.67 -8.39 -0.18
C SER A 95 -18.94 -7.65 0.93
N ASP A 96 -19.69 -7.17 1.94
CA ASP A 96 -19.15 -6.71 3.21
C ASP A 96 -18.87 -7.85 4.20
N ASP A 97 -19.35 -9.07 3.94
CA ASP A 97 -19.05 -10.23 4.79
C ASP A 97 -17.61 -10.70 4.59
N PRO A 98 -16.89 -11.14 5.65
CA PRO A 98 -15.56 -11.74 5.53
C PRO A 98 -15.53 -12.82 4.43
N PRO A 99 -14.47 -12.86 3.59
CA PRO A 99 -14.34 -13.92 2.60
C PRO A 99 -14.32 -15.28 3.31
N ARG A 100 -14.90 -16.30 2.67
CA ARG A 100 -14.94 -17.67 3.20
C ARG A 100 -13.89 -18.58 2.57
N GLY A 101 -13.00 -18.03 1.74
CA GLY A 101 -12.12 -18.78 0.87
C GLY A 101 -12.59 -18.76 -0.60
N PRO A 102 -11.73 -19.21 -1.52
CA PRO A 102 -12.07 -19.36 -2.94
C PRO A 102 -13.12 -20.47 -3.13
N ASP A 103 -14.03 -20.29 -4.09
CA ASP A 103 -14.95 -21.35 -4.50
C ASP A 103 -14.18 -22.48 -5.20
N PRO A 104 -14.22 -23.74 -4.72
CA PRO A 104 -13.52 -24.85 -5.34
C PRO A 104 -13.92 -25.09 -6.81
N ALA A 105 -15.19 -24.87 -7.15
CA ALA A 105 -15.67 -25.05 -8.52
C ALA A 105 -15.11 -23.96 -9.45
N GLY A 106 -15.06 -22.70 -8.98
CA GLY A 106 -14.37 -21.61 -9.65
C GLY A 106 -12.88 -21.87 -9.85
N LEU A 107 -12.20 -22.30 -8.78
CA LEU A 107 -10.76 -22.56 -8.80
C LEU A 107 -10.37 -23.67 -9.80
N ALA A 108 -11.17 -24.73 -9.90
CA ALA A 108 -10.94 -25.83 -10.85
C ALA A 108 -11.04 -25.42 -12.33
N ARG A 109 -11.63 -24.25 -12.61
CA ARG A 109 -11.77 -23.71 -13.98
C ARG A 109 -10.61 -22.82 -14.39
N LEU A 110 -9.76 -22.41 -13.45
CA LEU A 110 -8.56 -21.62 -13.71
C LEU A 110 -7.38 -22.56 -14.03
N ALA A 111 -6.85 -22.45 -15.24
CA ALA A 111 -5.78 -23.27 -15.79
C ALA A 111 -4.38 -22.76 -15.45
N THR A 112 -4.18 -21.45 -15.31
CA THR A 112 -2.89 -20.85 -14.99
C THR A 112 -2.64 -20.84 -13.48
N ALA A 113 -1.42 -21.23 -13.08
CA ALA A 113 -1.04 -21.34 -11.67
C ALA A 113 -1.13 -20.01 -10.93
N ASP A 114 -0.54 -18.94 -11.47
CA ASP A 114 -0.58 -17.64 -10.82
C ASP A 114 -1.99 -17.04 -10.79
N VAL A 115 -2.84 -17.32 -11.79
CA VAL A 115 -4.24 -16.88 -11.79
C VAL A 115 -5.04 -17.60 -10.70
N ARG A 116 -4.82 -18.89 -10.50
CA ARG A 116 -5.39 -19.65 -9.37
C ARG A 116 -4.95 -19.04 -8.04
N VAL A 117 -3.64 -18.80 -7.88
CA VAL A 117 -3.08 -18.23 -6.65
C VAL A 117 -3.62 -16.82 -6.38
N ALA A 118 -3.77 -15.99 -7.42
CA ALA A 118 -4.39 -14.67 -7.31
C ALA A 118 -5.86 -14.76 -6.82
N TYR A 119 -6.63 -15.74 -7.32
CA TYR A 119 -7.99 -15.98 -6.85
C TYR A 119 -8.03 -16.42 -5.38
N GLU A 120 -7.15 -17.34 -5.00
CA GLU A 120 -7.00 -17.82 -3.63
C GLU A 120 -6.61 -16.68 -2.68
N LEU A 121 -5.66 -15.83 -3.08
CA LEU A 121 -5.20 -14.68 -2.31
C LEU A 121 -6.34 -13.69 -2.07
N LEU A 122 -7.01 -13.23 -3.13
CA LEU A 122 -8.03 -12.19 -3.03
C LEU A 122 -9.36 -12.68 -2.42
N SER A 123 -9.53 -14.00 -2.30
CA SER A 123 -10.69 -14.63 -1.66
C SER A 123 -10.35 -15.29 -0.32
N ALA A 124 -9.14 -15.08 0.20
CA ALA A 124 -8.62 -15.77 1.37
C ALA A 124 -9.51 -15.58 2.61
N ALA A 125 -9.79 -16.67 3.33
CA ALA A 125 -10.61 -16.65 4.54
C ALA A 125 -9.88 -16.05 5.75
N SER A 126 -8.55 -16.04 5.71
CA SER A 126 -7.70 -15.54 6.78
C SER A 126 -6.42 -14.91 6.23
N ARG A 127 -5.75 -14.11 7.09
CA ARG A 127 -4.45 -13.53 6.78
C ARG A 127 -3.39 -14.60 6.49
N GLN A 128 -3.43 -15.70 7.24
CA GLN A 128 -2.53 -16.83 7.03
C GLN A 128 -2.73 -17.49 5.66
N ASP A 129 -3.99 -17.65 5.22
CA ASP A 129 -4.28 -18.21 3.89
C ASP A 129 -3.81 -17.27 2.78
N ALA A 130 -4.00 -15.96 2.96
CA ALA A 130 -3.53 -14.94 2.01
C ALA A 130 -2.00 -14.93 1.91
N GLN A 131 -1.28 -15.02 3.04
CA GLN A 131 0.18 -15.14 3.09
C GLN A 131 0.66 -16.43 2.40
N ALA A 132 -0.01 -17.56 2.66
CA ALA A 132 0.31 -18.83 2.04
C ALA A 132 0.03 -18.84 0.52
N ALA A 133 -0.97 -18.09 0.06
CA ALA A 133 -1.19 -17.87 -1.36
C ALA A 133 -0.10 -16.99 -1.97
N LEU A 134 0.21 -15.83 -1.37
CA LEU A 134 1.26 -14.93 -1.84
C LEU A 134 2.61 -15.65 -2.00
N ALA A 135 2.97 -16.52 -1.05
CA ALA A 135 4.21 -17.29 -1.07
C ALA A 135 4.29 -18.35 -2.20
N ARG A 136 3.16 -18.72 -2.81
CA ARG A 136 3.07 -19.69 -3.92
C ARG A 136 3.06 -19.04 -5.30
N LEU A 137 3.04 -17.71 -5.38
CA LEU A 137 3.22 -17.00 -6.64
C LEU A 137 4.58 -17.33 -7.25
N SER A 138 4.64 -17.36 -8.58
CA SER A 138 5.89 -17.47 -9.32
C SER A 138 6.89 -16.37 -8.95
N ASP A 139 8.17 -16.62 -9.20
CA ASP A 139 9.23 -15.63 -8.99
C ASP A 139 8.96 -14.37 -9.83
N ASP A 140 8.55 -14.51 -11.09
CA ASP A 140 8.24 -13.37 -11.98
C ASP A 140 7.18 -12.42 -11.40
N VAL A 141 6.12 -12.97 -10.80
CA VAL A 141 5.07 -12.16 -10.16
C VAL A 141 5.57 -11.54 -8.86
N ARG A 142 6.32 -12.31 -8.04
CA ARG A 142 6.90 -11.79 -6.80
C ARG A 142 7.92 -10.68 -7.07
N ASP A 143 8.73 -10.80 -8.11
CA ASP A 143 9.69 -9.79 -8.56
C ASP A 143 8.96 -8.54 -9.05
N SER A 144 7.84 -8.70 -9.76
CA SER A 144 6.99 -7.57 -10.18
C SER A 144 6.40 -6.83 -8.99
N LEU A 145 5.94 -7.53 -7.96
CA LEU A 145 5.47 -6.91 -6.71
C LEU A 145 6.62 -6.24 -5.95
N ALA A 146 7.79 -6.88 -5.87
CA ALA A 146 8.98 -6.35 -5.22
C ALA A 146 9.49 -5.07 -5.90
N ALA A 147 9.43 -5.00 -7.23
CA ALA A 147 9.87 -3.86 -8.03
C ALA A 147 9.08 -2.56 -7.76
N VAL A 148 7.85 -2.67 -7.25
CA VAL A 148 7.01 -1.51 -6.89
C VAL A 148 6.89 -1.31 -5.38
N SER A 149 7.64 -2.07 -4.57
CA SER A 149 7.54 -2.05 -3.11
C SER A 149 8.66 -1.22 -2.48
N PRO A 150 8.38 -0.07 -1.85
CA PRO A 150 9.42 0.77 -1.24
C PRO A 150 10.38 0.06 -0.29
N VAL A 151 9.91 -0.95 0.46
CA VAL A 151 10.77 -1.67 1.42
C VAL A 151 11.92 -2.42 0.75
N THR A 152 11.82 -2.76 -0.54
CA THR A 152 12.88 -3.49 -1.27
C THR A 152 14.06 -2.58 -1.62
N VAL A 153 13.81 -1.29 -1.78
CA VAL A 153 14.83 -0.27 -2.11
C VAL A 153 15.14 0.70 -0.97
N ALA A 154 14.46 0.56 0.17
CA ALA A 154 14.58 1.51 1.28
C ALA A 154 16.03 1.71 1.74
N HIS A 155 16.84 0.64 1.71
CA HIS A 155 18.25 0.67 2.07
C HIS A 155 19.14 1.49 1.12
N ASP A 156 18.71 1.70 -0.12
CA ASP A 156 19.41 2.49 -1.14
C ASP A 156 19.09 3.99 -1.06
N LEU A 157 18.07 4.38 -0.28
CA LEU A 157 17.71 5.77 -0.07
C LEU A 157 18.78 6.46 0.78
N VAL A 158 19.44 7.47 0.20
CA VAL A 158 20.45 8.29 0.91
C VAL A 158 20.03 9.75 1.09
N THR A 159 18.89 10.16 0.53
CA THR A 159 18.33 11.51 0.66
C THR A 159 17.35 11.61 1.82
N ARG A 160 17.07 12.82 2.30
CA ARG A 160 16.13 13.02 3.42
C ARG A 160 14.73 12.56 3.03
N VAL A 161 14.18 11.63 3.80
CA VAL A 161 12.84 11.07 3.58
C VAL A 161 11.85 11.66 4.58
N PHE A 162 10.73 12.12 4.05
CA PHE A 162 9.60 12.68 4.79
C PHE A 162 8.38 11.78 4.58
N LEU A 163 7.85 11.24 5.67
CA LEU A 163 6.72 10.33 5.66
C LEU A 163 5.51 10.96 6.33
N MET A 164 4.36 10.86 5.67
CA MET A 164 3.06 11.28 6.17
C MET A 164 2.04 10.16 5.97
N HIS A 165 1.11 10.00 6.92
CA HIS A 165 0.01 9.06 6.79
C HIS A 165 -1.19 9.48 7.65
N GLY A 166 -2.38 9.03 7.31
CA GLY A 166 -3.55 9.17 8.18
C GLY A 166 -3.72 7.96 9.10
N GLU A 167 -3.90 8.16 10.41
CA GLU A 167 -4.14 7.07 11.37
C GLU A 167 -5.36 6.23 10.97
N SER A 168 -6.40 6.91 10.51
CA SER A 168 -7.66 6.31 10.07
C SER A 168 -7.74 6.13 8.55
N ASP A 169 -6.61 5.99 7.85
CA ASP A 169 -6.60 5.74 6.41
C ASP A 169 -7.28 4.41 6.05
N ARG A 170 -8.36 4.51 5.27
CA ARG A 170 -9.19 3.39 4.81
C ARG A 170 -8.85 2.94 3.39
N SER A 171 -7.84 3.54 2.77
CA SER A 171 -7.33 3.20 1.44
C SER A 171 -6.01 2.46 1.50
N ILE A 172 -5.09 2.93 2.34
CA ILE A 172 -3.83 2.24 2.62
C ILE A 172 -3.63 2.20 4.14
N PRO A 173 -3.49 1.02 4.77
CA PRO A 173 -3.34 0.92 6.21
C PRO A 173 -2.14 1.72 6.77
N VAL A 174 -2.30 2.31 7.95
CA VAL A 174 -1.23 3.06 8.63
C VAL A 174 -0.01 2.20 8.94
N SER A 175 -0.17 0.88 9.10
CA SER A 175 0.96 -0.05 9.26
C SER A 175 2.05 0.13 8.20
N HIS A 176 1.68 0.48 6.96
CA HIS A 176 2.65 0.66 5.88
C HIS A 176 3.61 1.82 6.10
N VAL A 177 3.18 2.95 6.70
CA VAL A 177 4.13 4.05 6.93
C VAL A 177 5.21 3.65 7.94
N HIS A 178 4.84 2.83 8.94
CA HIS A 178 5.78 2.27 9.91
C HIS A 178 6.74 1.26 9.26
N LEU A 179 6.24 0.38 8.39
CA LEU A 179 7.09 -0.56 7.64
C LEU A 179 8.13 0.17 6.77
N VAL A 180 7.76 1.28 6.13
CA VAL A 180 8.74 2.10 5.40
C VAL A 180 9.74 2.73 6.37
N ALA A 181 9.27 3.36 7.45
CA ALA A 181 10.12 4.02 8.43
C ALA A 181 11.16 3.07 9.03
N ASP A 182 10.76 1.84 9.37
CA ASP A 182 11.63 0.81 9.94
C ASP A 182 12.66 0.26 8.94
N ALA A 183 12.35 0.30 7.63
CA ALA A 183 13.23 -0.16 6.57
C ALA A 183 14.29 0.88 6.14
N LEU A 184 14.10 2.16 6.52
CA LEU A 184 15.03 3.23 6.14
C LEU A 184 16.36 3.14 6.92
N PRO A 185 17.50 3.50 6.28
CA PRO A 185 18.77 3.62 6.99
C PRO A 185 18.72 4.70 8.08
N ALA A 186 19.54 4.51 9.11
CA ALA A 186 19.65 5.48 10.20
C ALA A 186 20.05 6.88 9.67
N GLY A 187 19.29 7.91 10.07
CA GLY A 187 19.53 9.31 9.68
C GLY A 187 18.92 9.71 8.33
N VAL A 188 18.30 8.78 7.60
CA VAL A 188 17.60 9.06 6.32
C VAL A 188 16.20 9.60 6.57
N LEU A 189 15.48 9.04 7.55
CA LEU A 189 14.16 9.54 7.96
C LEU A 189 14.30 10.91 8.63
N ALA A 190 13.86 11.96 7.94
CA ALA A 190 13.87 13.33 8.43
C ALA A 190 12.65 13.61 9.32
N ARG A 191 11.48 13.09 8.94
CA ARG A 191 10.23 13.26 9.69
C ARG A 191 9.24 12.16 9.34
N LEU A 192 8.56 11.64 10.36
CA LEU A 192 7.35 10.84 10.24
C LEU A 192 6.22 11.56 10.97
N THR A 193 5.12 11.81 10.28
CA THR A 193 3.91 12.37 10.89
C THR A 193 2.71 11.48 10.56
N VAL A 194 2.01 11.04 11.59
CA VAL A 194 0.72 10.36 11.46
C VAL A 194 -0.36 11.33 11.93
N PHE A 195 -1.38 11.54 11.11
CA PHE A 195 -2.43 12.53 11.31
C PHE A 195 -3.77 11.86 11.62
N ASP A 196 -4.54 12.45 12.52
CA ASP A 196 -5.96 12.13 12.73
C ASP A 196 -6.86 12.86 11.72
N LEU A 197 -6.39 14.01 11.18
CA LEU A 197 -7.13 14.89 10.26
C LEU A 197 -7.40 14.27 8.89
N PHE A 198 -6.49 13.43 8.38
CA PHE A 198 -6.53 12.98 7.01
C PHE A 198 -7.16 11.58 6.88
N GLN A 199 -8.14 11.48 5.99
CA GLN A 199 -8.62 10.21 5.45
C GLN A 199 -7.90 9.98 4.12
N HIS A 200 -6.85 9.15 4.18
CA HIS A 200 -5.92 8.92 3.08
C HIS A 200 -5.01 10.11 2.75
N VAL A 201 -5.34 10.90 1.72
CA VAL A 201 -4.60 12.11 1.33
C VAL A 201 -5.48 13.36 1.36
N GLN A 202 -6.73 13.21 1.79
CA GLN A 202 -7.73 14.27 1.84
C GLN A 202 -8.12 14.50 3.30
N PRO A 203 -8.40 15.75 3.72
CA PRO A 203 -9.01 16.00 5.02
C PRO A 203 -10.33 15.23 5.14
N GLY A 204 -10.67 14.82 6.37
CA GLY A 204 -11.97 14.22 6.65
C GLY A 204 -13.14 15.08 6.17
N LYS A 205 -14.24 14.44 5.79
CA LYS A 205 -15.43 15.12 5.21
C LYS A 205 -16.13 16.08 6.19
N ASP A 206 -15.87 15.94 7.48
CA ASP A 206 -16.51 16.72 8.55
C ASP A 206 -15.83 18.09 8.78
N GLY A 207 -14.88 18.47 7.93
CA GLY A 207 -14.14 19.73 8.04
C GLY A 207 -13.05 19.68 9.09
N ILE A 208 -12.46 20.85 9.37
CA ILE A 208 -11.38 21.00 10.36
C ILE A 208 -11.99 21.40 11.71
N THR A 209 -11.74 20.63 12.76
CA THR A 209 -12.15 20.93 14.14
C THR A 209 -10.98 21.48 14.97
N VAL A 210 -11.28 22.03 16.15
CA VAL A 210 -10.25 22.57 17.06
C VAL A 210 -9.33 21.49 17.62
N GLU A 211 -9.81 20.25 17.72
CA GLU A 211 -9.02 19.08 18.11
C GLU A 211 -7.91 18.76 17.10
N GLN A 212 -8.04 19.22 15.85
CA GLN A 212 -7.09 19.00 14.76
C GLN A 212 -6.06 20.12 14.62
N ILE A 213 -6.04 21.11 15.52
CA ILE A 213 -4.99 22.14 15.56
C ILE A 213 -3.57 21.55 15.67
N PRO A 214 -3.30 20.53 16.50
CA PRO A 214 -1.98 19.89 16.54
C PRO A 214 -1.56 19.32 15.19
N ASP A 215 -2.48 18.70 14.45
CA ASP A 215 -2.22 18.17 13.10
C ASP A 215 -1.88 19.27 12.10
N LEU A 216 -2.62 20.39 12.13
CA LEU A 216 -2.30 21.56 11.31
C LEU A 216 -0.92 22.13 11.63
N TRP A 217 -0.54 22.13 12.92
CA TRP A 217 0.78 22.56 13.33
C TRP A 217 1.87 21.60 12.83
N GLN A 218 1.65 20.28 12.92
CA GLN A 218 2.57 19.30 12.36
C GLN A 218 2.70 19.42 10.84
N LEU A 219 1.60 19.68 10.13
CA LEU A 219 1.60 19.94 8.70
C LEU A 219 2.38 21.22 8.37
N TYR A 220 2.22 22.28 9.17
CA TYR A 220 3.03 23.48 9.03
C TYR A 220 4.52 23.21 9.21
N LEU A 221 4.91 22.52 10.29
CA LEU A 221 6.31 22.16 10.55
C LEU A 221 6.89 21.31 9.42
N TYR A 222 6.10 20.37 8.92
CA TYR A 222 6.46 19.55 7.78
C TYR A 222 6.77 20.39 6.53
N LEU A 223 5.86 21.29 6.16
CA LEU A 223 6.02 22.16 4.98
C LEU A 223 7.20 23.12 5.17
N HIS A 224 7.37 23.64 6.38
CA HIS A 224 8.51 24.49 6.74
C HIS A 224 9.84 23.75 6.52
N ASP A 225 9.99 22.54 7.05
CA ASP A 225 11.22 21.75 6.92
C ASP A 225 11.53 21.42 5.46
N LEU A 226 10.49 21.13 4.67
CA LEU A 226 10.63 20.83 3.23
C LEU A 226 11.07 22.07 2.45
N VAL A 227 10.47 23.24 2.71
CA VAL A 227 10.84 24.51 2.05
C VAL A 227 12.26 24.92 2.43
N ALA A 228 12.66 24.77 3.69
CA ALA A 228 14.01 25.10 4.16
C ALA A 228 15.09 24.33 3.35
N LEU A 229 14.84 23.06 3.02
CA LEU A 229 15.74 22.24 2.20
C LEU A 229 15.84 22.66 0.73
N THR A 230 14.91 23.49 0.24
CA THR A 230 14.95 23.99 -1.15
C THR A 230 15.64 25.34 -1.28
N THR A 231 15.93 25.98 -0.14
CA THR A 231 16.54 27.31 -0.07
C THR A 231 18.03 27.28 0.33
N GLU A 232 18.55 26.09 0.67
CA GLU A 232 19.98 25.82 0.90
C GLU A 232 20.69 25.37 -0.38
#